data_AF-A0A970P9X3-F1
#
_entry.id   AF-A0A970P9X3-F1
#
_cell.length_a   1.000
_cell.length_b   1.000
_cell.length_c   1.000
_cell.angle_alpha   90.00
_cell.angle_beta   90.00
_cell.angle_gamma   90.00
#
_symmetry.space_group_name_H-M   'P 1'
#
loop_
_entity.id
_entity.type
_entity.pdbx_description
1 polymer ?
#
loop_
_entity_poly.entity_id
_entity_poly.type
_entity_poly.pdbx_seq_one_letter_code
_entity_poly.pdbx_strand_id
1 'polypeptide(L)' 'MAQYEYRVLHMPTTSVSVMNERLNNDARDGWEPVMMSGNEFINVLIRRPVEAEERQD' A
#
# COMPACT_ATOMS: atom_id res chain seq x y z
N MET A 1 15.28 1.34 14.21
CA MET A 1 14.80 1.17 12.83
C MET A 1 13.28 1.25 12.87
N ALA A 2 12.65 2.05 12.01
CA ALA A 2 11.19 2.11 11.96
C ALA A 2 10.62 0.75 11.53
N GLN A 3 9.62 0.25 12.26
CA GLN A 3 8.88 -0.95 11.86
C GLN A 3 7.83 -0.53 10.83
N TYR A 4 7.58 -1.38 9.83
CA TYR A 4 6.61 -1.11 8.77
C TYR A 4 5.60 -2.26 8.70
N GLU A 5 4.34 -1.89 8.51
CA GLU A 5 3.28 -2.78 8.07
C GLU A 5 3.23 -2.83 6.54
N TYR A 6 2.88 -3.99 5.99
CA TYR A 6 2.83 -4.24 4.55
C TYR A 6 1.48 -4.81 4.16
N ARG A 7 0.98 -4.39 2.99
CA ARG A 7 -0.24 -4.93 2.37
C ARG A 7 -0.02 -5.11 0.87
N VAL A 8 -0.70 -6.09 0.29
CA VAL A 8 -0.75 -6.28 -1.18
C VAL A 8 -2.14 -5.93 -1.69
N LEU A 9 -2.19 -5.06 -2.69
CA LEU A 9 -3.38 -4.84 -3.51
C LEU A 9 -3.29 -5.74 -4.74
N HIS A 10 -4.33 -6.50 -5.00
CA HIS A 10 -4.43 -7.35 -6.20
C HIS A 10 -5.69 -6.98 -6.96
N MET A 11 -5.54 -6.53 -8.21
CA MET A 11 -6.65 -6.06 -9.04
C MET A 11 -6.45 -6.40 -10.52
N PRO A 12 -7.52 -6.60 -11.31
CA PRO A 12 -7.41 -6.77 -12.76
C PRO A 12 -6.86 -5.51 -13.44
N THR A 13 -6.06 -5.68 -14.50
CA THR A 13 -5.44 -4.55 -15.24
C THR A 13 -6.46 -3.68 -15.97
N THR A 14 -7.68 -4.17 -16.20
CA THR A 14 -8.77 -3.43 -16.84
C THR A 14 -9.30 -2.26 -16.00
N SER A 15 -8.89 -2.15 -14.74
CA SER A 15 -9.48 -1.21 -13.77
C SER A 15 -8.45 -0.21 -13.22
N VAL A 16 -7.56 0.29 -14.08
CA VAL A 16 -6.49 1.25 -13.69
C VAL A 16 -7.05 2.49 -12.96
N SER A 17 -8.19 3.04 -13.39
CA SER A 17 -8.80 4.19 -12.69
C SER A 17 -9.22 3.85 -11.26
N VAL A 18 -9.84 2.68 -11.05
CA VAL A 18 -10.24 2.19 -9.72
C VAL A 18 -9.01 1.93 -8.85
N MET A 19 -7.93 1.42 -9.45
CA MET A 19 -6.65 1.26 -8.76
C MET A 19 -6.09 2.59 -8.30
N ASN A 20 -6.06 3.61 -9.16
CA ASN A 20 -5.54 4.93 -8.82
C ASN A 20 -6.36 5.58 -7.71
N GLU A 21 -7.69 5.48 -7.76
CA GLU A 21 -8.56 5.96 -6.66
C GLU A 21 -8.24 5.26 -5.35
N ARG A 22 -8.05 3.93 -5.38
CA ARG A 22 -7.71 3.16 -4.19
C ARG A 22 -6.34 3.52 -3.63
N LEU A 23 -5.33 3.67 -4.49
CA LEU A 23 -3.98 4.10 -4.08
C LEU A 23 -4.01 5.52 -3.50
N ASN A 24 -4.79 6.43 -4.07
CA ASN A 24 -4.94 7.79 -3.55
C ASN A 24 -5.62 7.81 -2.18
N ASN A 25 -6.60 6.95 -1.96
CA ASN A 25 -7.23 6.81 -0.64
C ASN A 25 -6.25 6.21 0.37
N ASP A 26 -5.56 5.12 0.01
CA ASP A 26 -4.55 4.48 0.86
C ASP A 26 -3.41 5.45 1.22
N ALA A 27 -2.97 6.30 0.28
CA ALA A 27 -1.96 7.32 0.51
C ALA A 27 -2.39 8.39 1.53
N ARG A 28 -3.69 8.73 1.58
CA ARG A 28 -4.23 9.63 2.62
C ARG A 28 -4.17 8.99 4.01
N ASP A 29 -4.24 7.66 4.08
CA ASP A 29 -4.15 6.88 5.30
C ASP A 29 -2.69 6.54 5.68
N GLY A 30 -1.71 7.12 4.97
CA GLY A 30 -0.28 6.95 5.23
C GLY A 30 0.35 5.70 4.61
N TRP A 31 -0.36 5.03 3.69
CA TRP A 31 0.18 3.89 2.96
C TRP A 31 0.87 4.32 1.67
N GLU A 32 2.11 3.88 1.49
CA GLU A 32 2.93 4.23 0.35
C GLU A 32 3.23 2.99 -0.51
N PRO A 33 3.09 3.07 -1.85
CA PRO A 33 3.49 1.99 -2.75
C PRO A 33 5.01 1.85 -2.80
N VAL A 34 5.48 0.60 -2.75
CA VAL A 34 6.91 0.25 -2.74
C VAL A 34 7.29 -0.57 -3.97
N MET A 35 6.37 -1.43 -4.42
CA MET A 35 6.58 -2.27 -5.60
C MET A 35 5.26 -2.46 -6.34
N MET A 36 5.33 -2.42 -7.66
CA MET A 36 4.20 -2.71 -8.53
C MET A 36 4.66 -3.73 -9.58
N SER A 37 3.88 -4.79 -9.76
CA SER A 37 4.10 -5.77 -10.83
C SER A 37 2.77 -6.07 -11.50
N GLY A 38 2.78 -6.30 -12.82
CA GLY A 38 1.56 -6.72 -13.46
C GLY A 38 1.68 -7.14 -14.92
N ASN A 39 0.74 -8.02 -15.29
CA ASN A 39 0.44 -8.40 -16.67
C ASN A 39 -1.10 -8.39 -16.84
N GLU A 40 -1.78 -9.52 -16.62
CA GLU A 40 -3.27 -9.60 -16.59
C GLU A 40 -3.89 -9.08 -15.28
N PHE A 41 -3.08 -9.05 -14.23
CA PHE A 41 -3.41 -8.46 -12.94
C PHE A 41 -2.30 -7.50 -12.53
N ILE A 42 -2.67 -6.50 -11.76
CA ILE A 42 -1.78 -5.58 -11.10
C ILE A 42 -1.69 -5.96 -9.62
N ASN A 43 -0.47 -6.16 -9.15
CA ASN A 43 -0.13 -6.33 -7.75
C ASN A 43 0.63 -5.09 -7.28
N VAL A 44 0.17 -4.47 -6.20
CA VAL A 44 0.86 -3.34 -5.57
C VAL A 44 1.19 -3.70 -4.12
N LEU A 45 2.48 -3.78 -3.80
CA LEU A 45 2.94 -3.82 -2.43
C LEU A 45 2.96 -2.40 -1.89
N ILE A 46 2.18 -2.14 -0.85
CA ILE A 46 2.15 -0.88 -0.13
C ILE A 46 2.65 -1.10 1.31
N ARG A 47 3.20 -0.07 1.92
CA ARG A 47 3.65 -0.09 3.31
C ARG A 47 3.26 1.17 4.07
N ARG A 48 3.20 1.09 5.39
CA ARG A 48 3.02 2.22 6.30
C ARG A 48 3.92 2.04 7.53
N PRO A 49 4.49 3.10 8.12
CA PRO A 49 5.17 2.97 9.41
C PRO A 49 4.20 2.45 10.48
N VAL A 50 4.61 1.44 11.24
CA VAL A 50 3.93 1.11 12.50
C VAL A 50 4.14 2.34 13.37
N GLU A 51 3.04 2.98 13.81
CA GLU A 51 3.15 3.99 14.86
C GLU A 51 3.88 3.31 16.00
N ALA A 52 5.09 3.78 16.30
CA ALA A 52 5.79 3.30 17.46
C ALA A 52 4.89 3.69 18.63
N GLU A 53 4.09 2.73 19.13
CA GLU A 53 3.60 2.81 20.49
C GLU A 53 4.82 3.21 21.29
N GLU A 54 4.78 4.43 21.83
CA GLU A 54 5.76 4.89 22.79
C GLU A 54 5.78 3.80 23.86
N ARG A 55 6.77 2.90 23.77
CA ARG A 55 7.06 1.94 24.83
C ARG A 55 7.45 2.78 26.03
N GLN A 56 6.45 3.15 26.81
CA GLN A 56 6.61 3.61 28.17
C GLN A 56 6.92 2.35 29.00
N ASP A 57 8.20 1.99 29.05
CA ASP A 57 8.78 1.10 30.07
C ASP A 57 9.94 1.83 30.74
#